data_AF-A0A557ZR15-F1
#
_entry.id   AF-A0A557ZR15-F1
#
_cell.length_a   1.000
_cell.length_b   1.000
_cell.length_c   1.000
_cell.angle_alpha   90.00
_cell.angle_beta   90.00
_cell.angle_gamma   90.00
#
_symmetry.space_group_name_H-M   'P 1'
#
loop_
_entity.id
_entity.type
_entity.pdbx_description
1 polymer ?
#
loop_
_entity_poly.entity_id
_entity_poly.type
_entity_poly.pdbx_seq_one_letter_code
_entity_poly.pdbx_strand_id
1 'polypeptide(L)'
;MPVPTSLALCFDAPLQSWGLTARFTVRDTASEPTKSGVVGLLAAALGVPRDKDDAVATLANLRLGIRVDREGLMERDFHTAQNVPTTEGRGWRTVTSHRYYLADALFLVVVEGDSQLLTELHQAVQQPRWPLYFGRKAFVPARPLVTGEDSSGPLTGMGLIQRPLGDVLRDHPWLETRTDVRRHERQRIESGGTTVGLRTLTDCAASQPGAQPRHDHPISFRHGDRRFRIRSVLAGHQPLTIDLIKAGDPACS
;
A
#
# COMPACT_ATOMS: atom_id res chain seq x y z
N MET A 1 -9.27 -25.52 -12.91
CA MET A 1 -8.06 -24.87 -12.33
C MET A 1 -8.42 -24.37 -10.93
N PRO A 2 -7.52 -24.40 -9.95
CA PRO A 2 -7.80 -23.79 -8.64
C PRO A 2 -8.16 -22.30 -8.83
N VAL A 3 -9.17 -21.83 -8.11
CA VAL A 3 -9.59 -20.42 -8.17
C VAL A 3 -8.47 -19.56 -7.56
N PRO A 4 -7.99 -18.52 -8.25
CA PRO A 4 -6.96 -17.64 -7.69
C PRO A 4 -7.46 -16.99 -6.39
N THR A 5 -6.56 -16.89 -5.41
CA THR A 5 -6.86 -16.29 -4.10
C THR A 5 -6.15 -14.96 -3.99
N SER A 6 -6.82 -13.99 -3.39
CA SER A 6 -6.32 -12.64 -3.15
C SER A 6 -6.50 -12.24 -1.69
N LEU A 7 -5.64 -11.35 -1.20
CA LEU A 7 -5.74 -10.70 0.11
C LEU A 7 -5.89 -9.19 -0.12
N ALA A 8 -7.03 -8.64 0.32
CA ALA A 8 -7.38 -7.22 0.22
C ALA A 8 -7.08 -6.50 1.53
N LEU A 9 -6.24 -5.47 1.47
CA LEU A 9 -5.74 -4.69 2.59
C LEU A 9 -6.10 -3.21 2.41
N CYS A 10 -6.47 -2.54 3.48
CA CYS A 10 -6.65 -1.08 3.52
C CYS A 10 -5.39 -0.40 4.03
N PHE A 11 -4.81 0.47 3.20
CA PHE A 11 -3.69 1.33 3.59
C PHE A 11 -4.20 2.75 3.77
N ASP A 12 -4.62 3.05 5.01
CA ASP A 12 -5.14 4.35 5.44
C ASP A 12 -4.29 4.91 6.60
N ALA A 13 -3.73 6.10 6.42
CA ALA A 13 -3.01 6.81 7.46
C ALA A 13 -2.95 8.31 7.14
N PRO A 14 -2.81 9.18 8.16
CA PRO A 14 -2.67 10.62 7.93
C PRO A 14 -1.46 10.95 7.06
N LEU A 15 -0.37 10.18 7.22
CA LEU A 15 0.89 10.32 6.48
C LEU A 15 1.33 8.94 5.98
N GLN A 16 1.82 8.85 4.75
CA GLN A 16 2.42 7.64 4.16
C GLN A 16 3.67 7.98 3.34
N SER A 17 4.63 7.07 3.16
CA SER A 17 5.76 7.33 2.26
C SER A 17 6.32 6.06 1.62
N TRP A 18 6.26 6.01 0.30
CA TRP A 18 6.56 4.83 -0.51
C TRP A 18 7.75 5.12 -1.42
N GLY A 19 8.94 5.17 -0.83
CA GLY A 19 10.16 5.58 -1.55
C GLY A 19 10.52 4.64 -2.70
N LEU A 20 10.93 5.23 -3.82
CA LEU A 20 11.49 4.53 -4.99
C LEU A 20 13.01 4.72 -5.06
N THR A 21 13.47 5.91 -4.69
CA THR A 21 14.88 6.28 -4.70
C THR A 21 15.25 7.07 -3.44
N ALA A 22 16.48 6.89 -2.97
CA ALA A 22 17.01 7.71 -1.89
C ALA A 22 18.39 8.18 -2.32
N ARG A 23 18.51 9.44 -2.74
CA ARG A 23 19.80 10.08 -3.06
C ARG A 23 20.14 11.10 -1.98
N PHE A 24 21.20 10.82 -1.22
CA PHE A 24 21.79 11.74 -0.23
C PHE A 24 20.80 12.25 0.84
N THR A 25 20.48 13.54 0.83
CA THR A 25 19.63 14.22 1.83
C THR A 25 18.15 14.27 1.43
N VAL A 26 17.83 13.90 0.19
CA VAL A 26 16.45 13.85 -0.30
C VAL A 26 15.91 12.42 -0.20
N ARG A 27 14.69 12.29 0.32
CA ARG A 27 13.93 11.03 0.37
C ARG A 27 12.63 11.25 -0.38
N ASP A 28 12.47 10.56 -1.50
CA ASP A 28 11.26 10.65 -2.32
C ASP A 28 10.10 9.84 -1.71
N THR A 29 8.96 9.90 -2.39
CA THR A 29 7.84 8.98 -2.23
C THR A 29 7.13 8.86 -3.57
N ALA A 30 6.64 7.68 -3.90
CA ALA A 30 5.70 7.47 -4.99
C ALA A 30 4.29 7.97 -4.60
N SER A 31 3.41 8.08 -5.60
CA SER A 31 1.97 8.39 -5.48
C SER A 31 1.11 7.20 -5.06
N GLU A 32 1.71 6.03 -4.85
CA GLU A 32 1.04 4.79 -4.42
C GLU A 32 2.03 3.87 -3.69
N PRO A 33 1.55 2.89 -2.90
CA PRO A 33 2.40 1.88 -2.28
C PRO A 33 3.34 1.18 -3.28
N THR A 34 4.62 1.07 -2.92
CA THR A 34 5.59 0.33 -3.71
C THR A 34 5.57 -1.15 -3.37
N LYS A 35 6.00 -2.01 -4.29
CA LYS A 35 6.11 -3.46 -4.05
C LYS A 35 6.97 -3.78 -2.84
N SER A 36 8.15 -3.16 -2.77
CA SER A 36 9.05 -3.30 -1.64
C SER A 36 8.45 -2.79 -0.33
N GLY A 37 7.65 -1.73 -0.35
CA GLY A 37 6.92 -1.24 0.82
C GLY A 37 5.89 -2.26 1.32
N VAL A 38 5.05 -2.78 0.43
CA VAL A 38 4.05 -3.80 0.74
C VAL A 38 4.71 -5.09 1.24
N VAL A 39 5.71 -5.60 0.52
CA VAL A 39 6.45 -6.81 0.92
C VAL A 39 7.15 -6.63 2.26
N GLY A 40 7.75 -5.46 2.51
CA GLY A 40 8.37 -5.15 3.80
C GLY A 40 7.37 -5.12 4.96
N LEU A 41 6.15 -4.62 4.72
CA LEU A 41 5.06 -4.63 5.70
C LEU A 41 4.58 -6.06 5.99
N LEU A 42 4.35 -6.87 4.95
CA LEU A 42 3.93 -8.26 5.10
C LEU A 42 5.02 -9.11 5.78
N ALA A 43 6.29 -8.88 5.43
CA ALA A 43 7.43 -9.47 6.12
C ALA A 43 7.45 -9.09 7.61
N ALA A 44 7.12 -7.83 7.95
CA ALA A 44 7.05 -7.39 9.34
C ALA A 44 5.90 -8.04 10.11
N ALA A 45 4.73 -8.19 9.49
CA ALA A 45 3.61 -8.94 10.06
C ALA A 45 4.02 -10.38 10.38
N LEU A 46 4.70 -11.04 9.43
CA LEU A 46 5.30 -12.37 9.61
C LEU A 46 6.59 -12.39 10.43
N GLY A 47 7.08 -11.28 10.98
CA GLY A 47 8.33 -11.25 11.75
C GLY A 47 9.55 -11.82 11.00
N VAL A 48 9.63 -11.64 9.68
CA VAL A 48 10.71 -12.10 8.80
C VAL A 48 11.93 -11.17 8.92
N PRO A 49 13.07 -11.63 9.43
CA PRO A 49 14.27 -10.80 9.55
C PRO A 49 14.81 -10.28 8.22
N ARG A 50 15.49 -9.13 8.26
CA ARG A 50 15.97 -8.41 7.06
C ARG A 50 17.00 -9.19 6.22
N ASP A 51 17.67 -10.16 6.82
CA ASP A 51 18.71 -10.99 6.22
C ASP A 51 18.17 -12.32 5.65
N LYS A 52 16.86 -12.57 5.77
CA LYS A 52 16.18 -13.74 5.19
C LYS A 52 15.70 -13.46 3.77
N ASP A 53 16.66 -13.39 2.85
CA ASP A 53 16.39 -13.06 1.44
C ASP A 53 15.42 -14.04 0.76
N ASP A 54 15.47 -15.34 1.08
CA ASP A 54 14.53 -16.33 0.53
C ASP A 54 13.07 -16.06 0.92
N ALA A 55 12.83 -15.66 2.17
CA ALA A 55 11.49 -15.33 2.64
C ALA A 55 10.98 -14.03 1.99
N VAL A 56 11.88 -13.05 1.79
CA VAL A 56 11.56 -11.82 1.03
C VAL A 56 11.23 -12.16 -0.42
N ALA A 57 11.97 -13.07 -1.05
CA ALA A 57 11.73 -13.51 -2.43
C ALA A 57 10.36 -14.20 -2.57
N THR A 58 9.98 -15.07 -1.63
CA THR A 58 8.66 -15.71 -1.59
C THR A 58 7.54 -14.67 -1.56
N LEU A 59 7.64 -13.66 -0.70
CA LEU A 59 6.64 -12.58 -0.62
C LEU A 59 6.65 -11.67 -1.85
N ALA A 60 7.82 -11.43 -2.45
CA ALA A 60 7.98 -10.62 -3.65
C ALA A 60 7.37 -11.26 -4.91
N ASN A 61 7.18 -12.59 -4.91
CA ASN A 61 6.56 -13.35 -5.99
C ASN A 61 5.02 -13.26 -6.03
N LEU A 62 4.37 -12.85 -4.93
CA LEU A 62 2.93 -12.51 -4.97
C LEU A 62 2.70 -11.45 -6.03
N ARG A 63 1.56 -11.42 -6.73
CA ARG A 63 1.19 -10.30 -7.62
C ARG A 63 0.60 -9.17 -6.80
N LEU A 64 0.88 -7.92 -7.16
CA LEU A 64 0.40 -6.73 -6.47
C LEU A 64 -0.52 -5.91 -7.37
N GLY A 65 -1.63 -5.45 -6.78
CA GLY A 65 -2.62 -4.58 -7.37
C GLY A 65 -2.97 -3.48 -6.38
N ILE A 66 -3.13 -2.26 -6.87
CA ILE A 66 -3.46 -1.11 -6.04
C ILE A 66 -4.62 -0.38 -6.72
N ARG A 67 -5.62 0.00 -5.93
CA ARG A 67 -6.62 1.00 -6.31
C ARG A 67 -6.47 2.18 -5.36
N VAL A 68 -6.39 3.37 -5.94
CA VAL A 68 -6.24 4.62 -5.20
C VAL A 68 -7.64 5.13 -4.89
N ASP A 69 -8.11 4.82 -3.69
CA ASP A 69 -9.45 5.17 -3.24
C ASP A 69 -9.52 6.67 -2.85
N ARG A 70 -8.39 7.24 -2.43
CA ARG A 70 -8.19 8.68 -2.24
C ARG A 70 -6.75 9.05 -2.63
N GLU A 71 -6.60 9.97 -3.57
CA GLU A 71 -5.29 10.51 -3.94
C GLU A 71 -4.69 11.28 -2.77
N GLY A 72 -3.41 11.02 -2.48
CA GLY A 72 -2.69 11.72 -1.43
C GLY A 72 -2.14 13.05 -1.89
N LEU A 73 -2.02 14.00 -0.97
CA LEU A 73 -1.33 15.28 -1.20
C LEU A 73 0.18 15.09 -0.97
N MET A 74 0.98 15.41 -1.99
CA MET A 74 2.44 15.31 -1.90
C MET A 74 3.01 16.47 -1.07
N GLU A 75 3.57 16.16 0.08
CA GLU A 75 4.10 17.13 1.03
C GLU A 75 5.58 16.90 1.32
N ARG A 76 6.24 17.91 1.89
CA ARG A 76 7.68 17.87 2.20
C ARG A 76 7.95 18.21 3.66
N ASP A 77 8.54 17.25 4.39
CA ASP A 77 9.07 17.45 5.74
C ASP A 77 10.53 17.92 5.68
N PHE A 78 10.84 19.05 6.35
CA PHE A 78 12.22 19.49 6.57
C PHE A 78 12.73 18.93 7.89
N HIS A 79 13.61 17.95 7.80
CA HIS A 79 13.97 17.09 8.93
C HIS A 79 15.44 17.26 9.30
N THR A 80 15.69 17.67 10.54
CA THR A 80 17.03 17.83 11.12
C THR A 80 17.38 16.66 12.02
N ALA A 81 18.63 16.20 11.96
CA ALA A 81 19.22 15.29 12.92
C ALA A 81 20.44 15.97 13.54
N GLN A 82 20.36 16.27 14.83
CA GLN A 82 21.46 16.81 15.61
C GLN A 82 22.38 15.67 16.09
N ASN A 83 23.57 16.02 16.57
CA ASN A 83 24.50 15.07 17.16
C ASN A 83 24.89 13.92 16.22
N VAL A 84 25.07 14.22 14.92
CA VAL A 84 25.62 13.25 13.97
C VAL A 84 27.15 13.30 14.04
N PRO A 85 27.84 12.18 14.28
CA PRO A 85 29.30 12.14 14.28
C PRO A 85 29.88 12.64 12.96
N THR A 86 30.95 13.43 13.03
CA THR A 86 31.73 13.81 11.84
C THR A 86 32.54 12.61 11.34
N THR A 87 32.92 12.63 10.06
CA THR A 87 33.78 11.58 9.45
C THR A 87 35.17 11.52 10.08
N GLU A 88 35.59 12.59 10.75
CA GLU A 88 36.87 12.69 11.46
C GLU A 88 36.80 12.12 12.90
N GLY A 89 35.61 11.70 13.36
CA GLY A 89 35.40 11.19 14.72
C GLY A 89 35.57 12.24 15.82
N ARG A 90 35.72 13.53 15.45
CA ARG A 90 35.86 14.66 16.37
C ARG A 90 34.70 15.63 16.14
N GLY A 91 33.86 15.79 17.14
CA GLY A 91 32.73 16.73 17.13
C GLY A 91 31.45 16.19 16.51
N TRP A 92 30.44 17.04 16.54
CA TRP A 92 29.06 16.73 16.17
C TRP A 92 28.56 17.74 15.15
N ARG A 93 27.74 17.29 14.20
CA ARG A 93 27.09 18.18 13.23
C ARG A 93 25.59 17.96 13.17
N THR A 94 24.88 19.00 12.74
CA THR A 94 23.48 18.88 12.35
C THR A 94 23.40 18.52 10.87
N VAL A 95 22.72 17.43 10.55
CA VAL A 95 22.43 17.04 9.16
C VAL A 95 20.97 17.35 8.87
N THR A 96 20.74 17.99 7.72
CA THR A 96 19.40 18.28 7.21
C THR A 96 18.99 17.27 6.16
N SER A 97 17.70 16.99 6.07
CA SER A 97 17.11 16.15 5.03
C SER A 97 15.74 16.67 4.62
N HIS A 98 15.39 16.50 3.35
CA HIS A 98 14.06 16.80 2.82
C HIS A 98 13.35 15.48 2.54
N ARG A 99 12.25 15.24 3.25
CA ARG A 99 11.58 13.94 3.23
C ARG A 99 10.15 14.11 2.72
N TYR A 100 9.92 13.66 1.50
CA TYR A 100 8.59 13.71 0.90
C TYR A 100 7.70 12.60 1.47
N TYR A 101 6.41 12.88 1.57
CA TYR A 101 5.37 11.96 2.03
C TYR A 101 4.03 12.31 1.37
N LEU A 102 3.10 11.37 1.40
CA LEU A 102 1.71 11.59 1.01
C LEU A 102 0.88 11.87 2.27
N ALA A 103 0.17 12.98 2.30
CA ALA A 103 -0.83 13.29 3.30
C ALA A 103 -2.22 12.85 2.83
N ASP A 104 -3.05 12.38 3.76
CA ASP A 104 -4.46 12.02 3.52
C ASP A 104 -4.67 11.04 2.36
N ALA A 105 -3.79 10.04 2.22
CA ALA A 105 -3.86 9.04 1.15
C ALA A 105 -4.59 7.78 1.62
N LEU A 106 -5.39 7.19 0.73
CA LEU A 106 -6.11 5.94 1.00
C LEU A 106 -5.98 4.98 -0.18
N PHE A 107 -5.50 3.78 0.10
CA PHE A 107 -5.31 2.74 -0.92
C PHE A 107 -6.01 1.45 -0.53
N LEU A 108 -6.64 0.81 -1.52
CA LEU A 108 -6.89 -0.61 -1.50
C LEU A 108 -5.67 -1.30 -2.10
N VAL A 109 -5.00 -2.13 -1.31
CA VAL A 109 -3.85 -2.94 -1.71
C VAL A 109 -4.28 -4.40 -1.78
N VAL A 110 -4.13 -5.01 -2.95
CA VAL A 110 -4.50 -6.41 -3.19
C VAL A 110 -3.26 -7.20 -3.56
N VAL A 111 -3.02 -8.31 -2.88
CA VAL A 111 -1.99 -9.28 -3.26
C VAL A 111 -2.61 -10.61 -3.66
N GLU A 112 -2.14 -11.21 -4.74
CA GLU A 112 -2.64 -12.49 -5.28
C GLU A 112 -1.49 -13.49 -5.36
N GLY A 113 -1.75 -14.76 -5.05
CA GLY A 113 -0.75 -15.82 -5.12
C GLY A 113 -1.19 -17.10 -4.43
N ASP A 114 -0.23 -17.78 -3.83
CA ASP A 114 -0.47 -19.04 -3.13
C ASP A 114 -1.46 -18.88 -1.96
N SER A 115 -2.49 -19.71 -1.95
CA SER A 115 -3.59 -19.61 -0.97
C SER A 115 -3.17 -19.88 0.46
N GLN A 116 -2.19 -20.76 0.69
CA GLN A 116 -1.70 -21.07 2.04
C GLN A 116 -0.92 -19.88 2.58
N LEU A 117 0.00 -19.35 1.78
CA LEU A 117 0.76 -18.14 2.12
C LEU A 117 -0.17 -16.93 2.38
N LEU A 118 -1.19 -16.73 1.54
CA LEU A 118 -2.16 -15.64 1.75
C LEU A 118 -2.99 -15.82 3.02
N THR A 119 -3.29 -17.06 3.40
CA THR A 119 -3.99 -17.37 4.67
C THR A 119 -3.11 -17.03 5.87
N GLU A 120 -1.84 -17.42 5.84
CA GLU A 120 -0.86 -17.06 6.87
C GLU A 120 -0.68 -15.54 6.98
N LEU A 121 -0.58 -14.85 5.84
CA LEU A 121 -0.48 -13.40 5.79
C LEU A 121 -1.72 -12.72 6.36
N HIS A 122 -2.91 -13.22 6.05
CA HIS A 122 -4.17 -12.69 6.57
C HIS A 122 -4.22 -12.75 8.10
N GLN A 123 -3.76 -13.85 8.71
CA GLN A 123 -3.65 -13.97 10.16
C GLN A 123 -2.57 -13.05 10.73
N ALA A 124 -1.40 -13.00 10.07
CA ALA A 124 -0.26 -12.22 10.54
C ALA A 124 -0.54 -10.71 10.54
N VAL A 125 -1.31 -10.18 9.59
CA VAL A 125 -1.64 -8.73 9.58
C VAL A 125 -2.61 -8.35 10.70
N GLN A 126 -3.42 -9.30 11.19
CA GLN A 126 -4.31 -9.08 12.34
C GLN A 126 -3.54 -9.16 13.67
N GLN A 127 -2.53 -10.02 13.75
CA GLN A 127 -1.67 -10.20 14.92
C GLN A 127 -0.19 -10.10 14.55
N PRO A 128 0.29 -8.88 14.23
CA PRO A 128 1.62 -8.72 13.65
C PRO A 128 2.72 -8.94 14.67
N ARG A 129 3.77 -9.68 14.27
CA ARG A 129 4.96 -9.90 15.12
C ARG A 129 5.76 -8.63 15.38
N TRP A 130 5.77 -7.69 14.42
CA TRP A 130 6.39 -6.37 14.58
C TRP A 130 5.42 -5.25 14.24
N PRO A 131 5.61 -4.03 14.79
CA PRO A 131 4.77 -2.89 14.48
C PRO A 131 4.69 -2.61 12.98
N LEU A 132 3.46 -2.48 12.47
CA LEU A 132 3.18 -2.16 11.07
C LEU A 132 3.15 -0.64 10.87
N TYR A 133 3.72 -0.18 9.77
CA TYR A 133 3.77 1.23 9.39
C TYR A 133 3.84 1.38 7.87
N PHE A 134 3.34 2.50 7.35
CA PHE A 134 3.29 2.78 5.92
C PHE A 134 4.55 3.52 5.45
N GLY A 135 5.59 2.71 5.29
CA GLY A 135 6.90 3.11 4.79
C GLY A 135 7.88 3.57 5.86
N ARG A 136 7.56 4.63 6.60
CA ARG A 136 8.38 5.13 7.72
C ARG A 136 7.75 4.75 9.05
N LYS A 137 8.55 4.43 10.06
CA LYS A 137 8.07 4.02 11.40
C LYS A 137 7.11 5.02 12.07
N ALA A 138 7.21 6.30 11.75
CA ALA A 138 6.33 7.34 12.28
C ALA A 138 4.92 7.34 11.66
N PHE A 139 4.70 6.59 10.57
CA PHE A 139 3.50 6.61 9.75
C PHE A 139 2.64 5.39 10.06
N VAL A 140 1.89 5.48 11.16
CA VAL A 140 1.09 4.39 11.72
C VAL A 140 -0.26 4.28 10.99
N PRO A 141 -0.78 3.07 10.73
CA PRO A 141 -2.14 2.89 10.18
C PRO A 141 -3.21 3.57 11.05
N ALA A 142 -4.14 4.29 10.41
CA ALA A 142 -5.26 4.96 11.08
C ALA A 142 -6.39 3.99 11.48
N ARG A 143 -6.46 2.83 10.83
CA ARG A 143 -7.45 1.78 11.08
C ARG A 143 -6.87 0.41 10.71
N PRO A 144 -7.51 -0.70 11.14
CA PRO A 144 -7.06 -2.06 10.81
C PRO A 144 -6.87 -2.24 9.30
N LEU A 145 -5.87 -3.03 8.88
CA LEU A 145 -5.62 -3.30 7.46
C LEU A 145 -6.66 -4.26 6.85
N VAL A 146 -7.22 -5.14 7.68
CA VAL A 146 -8.27 -6.07 7.29
C VAL A 146 -9.41 -6.03 8.29
N THR A 147 -10.60 -6.45 7.87
CA THR A 147 -11.75 -6.60 8.75
C THR A 147 -11.41 -7.67 9.79
N GLY A 148 -11.47 -7.29 11.07
CA GLY A 148 -11.35 -8.23 12.18
C GLY A 148 -12.64 -9.02 12.40
N GLU A 149 -12.61 -9.93 13.37
CA GLU A 149 -13.77 -10.74 13.76
C GLU A 149 -14.96 -9.86 14.21
N ASP A 150 -14.67 -8.74 14.88
CA ASP A 150 -15.65 -7.73 15.26
C ASP A 150 -15.78 -6.68 14.13
N SER A 151 -16.78 -6.86 13.27
CA SER A 151 -17.05 -6.02 12.10
C SER A 151 -17.71 -4.66 12.43
N SER A 152 -17.54 -4.13 13.65
CA SER A 152 -18.16 -2.87 14.10
C SER A 152 -17.36 -1.61 13.77
N GLY A 153 -16.19 -1.76 13.12
CA GLY A 153 -15.31 -0.66 12.74
C GLY A 153 -15.67 0.01 11.40
N PRO A 154 -14.96 1.09 11.03
CA PRO A 154 -15.08 1.65 9.69
C PRO A 154 -14.71 0.60 8.63
N LEU A 155 -15.32 0.70 7.45
CA LEU A 155 -15.00 -0.16 6.32
C LEU A 155 -13.48 -0.25 6.12
N THR A 156 -12.94 -1.46 5.93
CA THR A 156 -11.53 -1.70 5.68
C THR A 156 -11.36 -2.80 4.62
N GLY A 157 -10.14 -3.33 4.43
CA GLY A 157 -9.86 -4.42 3.52
C GLY A 157 -10.63 -5.68 3.91
N MET A 158 -11.32 -6.31 2.98
CA MET A 158 -12.12 -7.52 3.26
C MET A 158 -11.28 -8.77 3.61
N GLY A 159 -9.95 -8.68 3.63
CA GLY A 159 -9.09 -9.81 3.97
C GLY A 159 -8.97 -10.83 2.82
N LEU A 160 -9.04 -12.11 3.16
CA LEU A 160 -8.86 -13.21 2.21
C LEU A 160 -10.10 -13.42 1.32
N ILE A 161 -9.92 -13.43 0.00
CA ILE A 161 -11.00 -13.55 -1.00
C ILE A 161 -10.58 -14.56 -2.07
N GLN A 162 -11.43 -15.56 -2.35
CA GLN A 162 -11.21 -16.54 -3.42
C GLN A 162 -11.64 -15.99 -4.80
N ARG A 163 -11.01 -14.89 -5.22
CA ARG A 163 -11.22 -14.24 -6.51
C ARG A 163 -9.90 -13.69 -7.04
N PRO A 164 -9.75 -13.54 -8.38
CA PRO A 164 -8.56 -12.95 -8.95
C PRO A 164 -8.43 -11.47 -8.56
N LEU A 165 -7.19 -10.99 -8.54
CA LEU A 165 -6.80 -9.63 -8.17
C LEU A 165 -7.58 -8.55 -8.91
N GLY A 166 -7.77 -8.72 -10.22
CA GLY A 166 -8.50 -7.76 -11.05
C GLY A 166 -9.96 -7.62 -10.65
N ASP A 167 -10.59 -8.72 -10.24
CA ASP A 167 -11.97 -8.74 -9.76
C ASP A 167 -12.09 -8.09 -8.39
N VAL A 168 -11.14 -8.38 -7.50
CA VAL A 168 -11.11 -7.75 -6.17
C VAL A 168 -10.93 -6.24 -6.28
N LEU A 169 -10.01 -5.75 -7.12
CA LEU A 169 -9.85 -4.31 -7.34
C LEU A 169 -11.11 -3.66 -7.91
N ARG A 170 -11.85 -4.37 -8.76
CA ARG A 170 -13.08 -3.89 -9.39
C ARG A 170 -14.23 -3.78 -8.40
N ASP A 171 -14.42 -4.80 -7.57
CA ASP A 171 -15.67 -5.00 -6.83
C ASP A 171 -15.55 -4.71 -5.33
N HIS A 172 -14.34 -4.58 -4.78
CA HIS A 172 -14.16 -4.26 -3.37
C HIS A 172 -14.83 -2.91 -3.05
N PRO A 173 -15.65 -2.80 -1.99
CA PRO A 173 -16.29 -1.55 -1.59
C PRO A 173 -15.32 -0.38 -1.54
N TRP A 174 -15.76 0.82 -1.91
CA TRP A 174 -14.91 2.00 -1.89
C TRP A 174 -14.61 2.38 -0.44
N LEU A 175 -13.32 2.37 -0.08
CA LEU A 175 -12.81 2.48 1.29
C LEU A 175 -12.96 3.87 1.91
N GLU A 176 -13.28 4.90 1.11
CA GLU A 176 -13.53 6.26 1.56
C GLU A 176 -14.66 6.27 2.60
N THR A 177 -14.44 6.90 3.75
CA THR A 177 -15.36 6.96 4.89
C THR A 177 -15.93 8.35 5.16
N ARG A 178 -15.38 9.40 4.55
CA ARG A 178 -15.88 10.77 4.70
C ARG A 178 -17.27 10.88 4.08
N THR A 179 -18.26 11.17 4.91
CA THR A 179 -19.67 11.10 4.56
C THR A 179 -20.09 12.16 3.55
N ASP A 180 -19.48 13.34 3.60
CA ASP A 180 -19.65 14.43 2.65
C ASP A 180 -19.12 14.06 1.26
N VAL A 181 -17.91 13.50 1.18
CA VAL A 181 -17.31 13.04 -0.08
C VAL A 181 -18.17 11.93 -0.69
N ARG A 182 -18.53 10.91 0.09
CA ARG A 182 -19.36 9.80 -0.38
C ARG A 182 -20.73 10.27 -0.90
N ARG A 183 -21.38 11.17 -0.15
CA ARG A 183 -22.66 11.77 -0.55
C ARG A 183 -22.53 12.54 -1.85
N HIS A 184 -21.48 13.36 -1.98
CA HIS A 184 -21.23 14.15 -3.19
C HIS A 184 -21.05 13.26 -4.42
N GLU A 185 -20.17 12.26 -4.34
CA GLU A 185 -19.90 11.34 -5.43
C GLU A 185 -21.15 10.53 -5.83
N ARG A 186 -21.93 10.08 -4.84
CA ARG A 186 -23.20 9.39 -5.04
C ARG A 186 -24.20 10.26 -5.80
N GLN A 187 -24.43 11.49 -5.33
CA GLN A 187 -25.36 12.42 -5.97
C GLN A 187 -24.92 12.72 -7.41
N ARG A 188 -23.63 12.88 -7.65
CA ARG A 188 -23.08 13.13 -9.00
C ARG A 188 -23.36 11.96 -9.95
N ILE A 189 -23.17 10.71 -9.51
CA ILE A 189 -23.44 9.53 -10.34
C ILE A 189 -24.95 9.37 -10.57
N GLU A 190 -25.78 9.51 -9.53
CA GLU A 190 -27.24 9.34 -9.62
C GLU A 190 -27.90 10.41 -10.51
N SER A 191 -27.32 11.61 -10.59
CA SER A 191 -27.74 12.69 -11.51
C SER A 191 -27.22 12.55 -12.95
N GLY A 192 -26.53 11.45 -13.27
CA GLY A 192 -25.98 11.21 -14.61
C GLY A 192 -24.69 11.97 -14.93
N GLY A 193 -24.01 12.50 -13.91
CA GLY A 193 -22.72 13.18 -14.08
C GLY A 193 -21.57 12.22 -14.40
N THR A 194 -20.43 12.79 -14.83
CA THR A 194 -19.23 12.01 -15.15
C THR A 194 -18.74 11.21 -13.94
N THR A 195 -18.49 9.92 -14.14
CA THR A 195 -17.94 9.05 -13.11
C THR A 195 -16.44 9.28 -12.94
N VAL A 196 -15.99 9.45 -11.70
CA VAL A 196 -14.56 9.49 -11.38
C VAL A 196 -13.95 8.10 -11.58
N GLY A 197 -12.81 8.04 -12.26
CA GLY A 197 -12.00 6.83 -12.35
C GLY A 197 -11.03 6.76 -11.18
N LEU A 198 -11.17 5.76 -10.32
CA LEU A 198 -10.19 5.43 -9.29
C LEU A 198 -8.94 4.87 -9.98
N ARG A 199 -7.79 5.54 -9.82
CA ARG A 199 -6.55 5.10 -10.46
C ARG A 199 -6.16 3.71 -9.96
N THR A 200 -5.71 2.85 -10.87
CA THR A 200 -5.22 1.52 -10.54
C THR A 200 -3.79 1.31 -11.03
N LEU A 201 -3.05 0.48 -10.30
CA LEU A 201 -1.72 0.03 -10.69
C LEU A 201 -1.61 -1.47 -10.42
N THR A 202 -1.31 -2.27 -11.44
CA THR A 202 -1.27 -3.74 -11.32
C THR A 202 0.01 -4.32 -11.88
N ASP A 203 0.53 -5.38 -11.25
CA ASP A 203 1.62 -6.17 -11.79
C ASP A 203 1.21 -6.82 -13.12
N CYS A 204 2.04 -6.62 -14.14
CA CYS A 204 1.83 -7.13 -15.48
C CYS A 204 3.11 -7.74 -16.08
N ALA A 205 2.96 -8.45 -17.19
CA ALA A 205 4.10 -8.93 -17.96
C ALA A 205 4.79 -7.74 -18.66
N ALA A 206 6.12 -7.79 -18.79
CA ALA A 206 6.88 -6.76 -19.49
C ALA A 206 6.52 -6.62 -20.97
N SER A 207 6.00 -7.69 -21.59
CA SER A 207 5.52 -7.72 -22.97
C SER A 207 4.14 -7.10 -23.17
N GLN A 208 3.42 -6.79 -22.09
CA GLN A 208 2.06 -6.27 -22.19
C GLN A 208 2.08 -4.81 -22.69
N PRO A 209 1.24 -4.45 -23.69
CA PRO A 209 1.14 -3.07 -24.16
C PRO A 209 0.80 -2.10 -23.02
N GLY A 210 1.54 -1.00 -22.93
CA GLY A 210 1.37 0.00 -21.87
C GLY A 210 2.06 -0.34 -20.54
N ALA A 211 2.79 -1.45 -20.46
CA ALA A 211 3.60 -1.79 -19.29
C ALA A 211 4.67 -0.73 -19.01
N GLN A 212 4.75 -0.28 -17.77
CA GLN A 212 5.70 0.72 -17.29
C GLN A 212 6.69 0.07 -16.32
N PRO A 213 8.00 0.34 -16.44
CA PRO A 213 8.99 -0.20 -15.52
C PRO A 213 8.94 0.53 -14.16
N ARG A 214 9.07 -0.22 -13.06
CA ARG A 214 9.24 0.29 -11.70
C ARG A 214 10.37 -0.44 -10.98
N HIS A 215 11.32 0.30 -10.42
CA HIS A 215 12.48 -0.25 -9.71
C HIS A 215 12.17 -0.41 -8.20
N ASP A 216 11.22 -1.28 -7.88
CA ASP A 216 10.73 -1.47 -6.52
C ASP A 216 10.49 -2.93 -6.12
N HIS A 217 10.85 -3.90 -6.97
CA HIS A 217 10.76 -5.32 -6.63
C HIS A 217 11.93 -5.71 -5.72
N PRO A 218 11.71 -6.10 -4.45
CA PRO A 218 12.79 -6.33 -3.50
C PRO A 218 13.53 -7.64 -3.79
N ILE A 219 14.85 -7.60 -3.73
CA ILE A 219 15.74 -8.76 -3.75
C ILE A 219 16.27 -9.03 -2.34
N SER A 220 16.72 -7.97 -1.65
CA SER A 220 17.22 -8.07 -0.28
C SER A 220 16.90 -6.81 0.52
N PHE A 221 16.54 -7.00 1.80
CA PHE A 221 16.38 -5.93 2.78
C PHE A 221 17.56 -5.83 3.76
N ARG A 222 18.63 -6.60 3.54
CA ARG A 222 19.81 -6.64 4.40
C ARG A 222 20.36 -5.23 4.61
N HIS A 223 20.72 -4.92 5.85
CA HIS A 223 21.35 -3.63 6.14
C HIS A 223 22.71 -3.54 5.43
N GLY A 224 22.97 -2.42 4.74
CA GLY A 224 24.18 -2.23 3.94
C GLY A 224 24.16 -2.89 2.55
N ASP A 225 23.21 -3.78 2.26
CA ASP A 225 23.08 -4.47 0.95
C ASP A 225 21.60 -4.52 0.50
N ARG A 226 20.92 -3.38 0.53
CA ARG A 226 19.53 -3.30 0.05
C ARG A 226 19.52 -3.33 -1.48
N ARG A 227 18.90 -4.37 -2.05
CA ARG A 227 18.86 -4.59 -3.50
C ARG A 227 17.43 -4.72 -4.00
N PHE A 228 17.18 -4.14 -5.17
CA PHE A 228 15.89 -4.14 -5.85
C PHE A 228 16.12 -4.40 -7.34
N ARG A 229 15.08 -4.85 -8.04
CA ARG A 229 15.05 -4.97 -9.50
C ARG A 229 13.82 -4.28 -10.08
N ILE A 230 13.84 -4.17 -11.40
CA ILE A 230 12.71 -3.68 -12.17
C ILE A 230 11.60 -4.74 -12.20
N ARG A 231 10.36 -4.30 -11.98
CA ARG A 231 9.14 -5.00 -12.38
C ARG A 231 8.35 -4.16 -13.37
N SER A 232 7.37 -4.77 -14.04
CA SER A 232 6.47 -4.08 -14.94
C SER A 232 5.09 -3.93 -14.30
N VAL A 233 4.52 -2.74 -14.43
CA VAL A 233 3.18 -2.42 -13.94
C VAL A 233 2.33 -1.81 -15.04
N LEU A 234 1.03 -2.06 -14.99
CA LEU A 234 0.05 -1.43 -15.87
C LEU A 234 -0.78 -0.43 -15.06
N ALA A 235 -0.76 0.83 -15.49
CA ALA A 235 -1.63 1.86 -14.96
C ALA A 235 -3.00 1.77 -15.64
N GLY A 236 -4.07 1.96 -14.86
CA GLY A 236 -5.44 1.94 -15.35
C GLY A 236 -6.34 2.79 -14.47
N HIS A 237 -7.65 2.68 -14.71
CA HIS A 237 -8.67 3.30 -13.88
C HIS A 237 -9.84 2.33 -13.70
N GLN A 238 -10.40 2.30 -12.50
CA GLN A 238 -11.63 1.60 -12.17
C GLN A 238 -12.74 2.65 -11.97
N PRO A 239 -13.83 2.62 -12.74
CA PRO A 239 -14.95 3.53 -12.51
C PRO A 239 -15.50 3.39 -11.09
N LEU A 240 -15.69 4.52 -10.40
CA LEU A 240 -16.40 4.56 -9.12
C LEU A 240 -17.91 4.36 -9.37
N THR A 241 -18.43 3.17 -9.11
CA THR A 241 -19.86 2.88 -9.32
C THR A 241 -20.69 3.14 -8.07
N ILE A 242 -22.01 3.23 -8.24
CA ILE A 242 -22.94 3.37 -7.12
C ILE A 242 -22.88 2.16 -6.16
N ASP A 243 -22.64 0.97 -6.69
CA ASP A 243 -22.56 -0.26 -5.90
C ASP A 243 -21.31 -0.25 -5.01
N LEU A 244 -20.18 0.24 -5.53
CA LEU A 244 -18.95 0.43 -4.75
C LEU A 244 -19.14 1.41 -3.59
N ILE A 245 -19.95 2.46 -3.80
CA ILE A 245 -20.31 3.39 -2.74
C ILE A 245 -21.23 2.66 -1.74
N LYS A 246 -22.40 2.18 -2.16
CA LYS A 246 -23.41 1.60 -1.25
C LYS A 246 -22.90 0.43 -0.42
N ALA A 247 -22.06 -0.44 -0.97
CA ALA A 247 -21.51 -1.59 -0.25
C ALA A 247 -20.64 -1.21 0.95
N GLY A 248 -20.19 0.05 1.04
CA GLY A 248 -19.43 0.59 2.17
C GLY A 248 -20.25 1.43 3.16
N ASP A 249 -21.55 1.62 2.93
CA ASP A 249 -22.38 2.36 3.89
C ASP A 249 -22.56 1.49 5.15
N PRO A 250 -22.37 2.06 6.36
CA PRO A 250 -22.70 1.34 7.59
C PRO A 250 -24.19 0.98 7.52
N ALA A 251 -24.53 -0.27 7.88
CA ALA A 251 -25.93 -0.68 7.96
C ALA A 251 -26.68 0.35 8.81
N CYS A 252 -27.69 1.00 8.23
CA CYS A 252 -28.47 2.00 8.95
C CYS A 252 -29.01 1.37 10.24
N SER A 253 -28.53 1.89 11.38
CA SER A 253 -29.12 1.67 12.70
C SER A 253 -30.42 2.45 12.84
#